data_AF-A0A511H4F6-F1
#
_entry.id   AF-A0A511H4F6-F1
#
_cell.length_a   1.000
_cell.length_b   1.000
_cell.length_c   1.000
_cell.angle_alpha   90.00
_cell.angle_beta   90.00
_cell.angle_gamma   90.00
#
_symmetry.space_group_name_H-M   'P 1'
#
loop_
_entity.id
_entity.type
_entity.pdbx_description
1 polymer ?
#
loop_
_entity_poly.entity_id
_entity_poly.type
_entity_poly.pdbx_seq_one_letter_code
_entity_poly.pdbx_strand_id
1 'polypeptide(L)'
;MAGGFHAEDGADLVGDDDFFDAFGEDLRTTLNLDTWSQGLDLESVMARFRKEIASAVDKEGAVKKIIRQQVLPKISANARGGAKEAGVYRATPEELATVHQSLLFSGKVEAVNSISTSHESLPIGITQIGIAAVGYGGTSGTFSQRLFRKEMSDQRSNPVQEALACINQRMDRSASPRERSLSKLARRGIKTYAERAVLVDKSEAEWRIGHGNPCAYELITGSGYMGLLRESIHVLRRLILQQKKFVFVPSTLEERGILTIGHALQAGEYVIFETLERYGKRVIEQWKYGDRSQNFAARFVQECCPEVISGVFRASERTPPRSFYAHRDHVHLAARVAMADSILRPDRGFPMLLDVAEASCRSAFGEDGFMGLVHDAYAQAGANLEFFNEHTKSH
;
A
#
# COMPACT_ATOMS: atom_id res chain seq x y z
N MET A 1 5.24 -12.71 13.32
CA MET A 1 4.06 -13.12 12.53
C MET A 1 3.79 -11.94 11.63
N ALA A 2 4.32 -11.98 10.41
CA ALA A 2 4.01 -10.99 9.39
C ALA A 2 3.67 -11.76 8.11
N GLY A 3 2.65 -11.36 7.37
CA GLY A 3 2.00 -12.12 6.31
C GLY A 3 1.40 -11.23 5.25
N GLY A 4 2.05 -10.13 4.88
CA GLY A 4 1.58 -9.28 3.79
C GLY A 4 2.07 -9.76 2.43
N PHE A 5 1.21 -10.50 1.71
CA PHE A 5 0.76 -10.24 0.34
C PHE A 5 -0.44 -11.13 0.05
N HIS A 6 -1.36 -10.61 -0.76
CA HIS A 6 -2.44 -11.29 -1.48
C HIS A 6 -2.18 -12.78 -1.76
N ALA A 7 -2.38 -13.61 -0.74
CA ALA A 7 -3.18 -14.79 -0.90
C ALA A 7 -4.62 -14.27 -0.77
N GLU A 8 -5.51 -14.75 -1.61
CA GLU A 8 -6.93 -14.74 -1.29
C GLU A 8 -7.07 -15.09 0.20
N ASP A 9 -7.79 -14.26 0.93
CA ASP A 9 -8.19 -14.51 2.31
C ASP A 9 -9.17 -15.70 2.31
N GLY A 10 -8.67 -16.88 1.96
CA GLY A 10 -9.26 -18.16 2.23
C GLY A 10 -8.39 -18.78 3.30
N ALA A 11 -8.88 -18.83 4.54
CA ALA A 11 -8.70 -20.09 5.24
C ALA A 11 -9.19 -21.16 4.26
N ASP A 12 -8.43 -22.23 4.04
CA ASP A 12 -8.94 -23.38 3.31
C ASP A 12 -10.15 -23.90 4.11
N LEU A 13 -11.33 -23.33 3.88
CA LEU A 13 -12.62 -23.78 4.41
C LEU A 13 -12.93 -25.01 3.57
N VAL A 14 -12.69 -26.18 4.14
CA VAL A 14 -12.85 -27.46 3.46
C VAL A 14 -14.05 -28.18 4.07
N GLY A 15 -15.24 -27.72 3.69
CA GLY A 15 -16.50 -28.45 3.94
C GLY A 15 -17.61 -27.65 4.62
N ASP A 16 -18.77 -28.29 4.76
CA ASP A 16 -20.00 -27.68 5.32
C ASP A 16 -19.86 -27.41 6.84
N ASP A 17 -19.04 -28.19 7.56
CA ASP A 17 -18.78 -28.00 8.99
C ASP A 17 -18.01 -26.69 9.25
N ASP A 18 -17.00 -26.39 8.42
CA ASP A 18 -16.25 -25.13 8.49
C ASP A 18 -17.14 -23.91 8.21
N PHE A 19 -18.17 -24.08 7.35
CA PHE A 19 -19.17 -23.04 7.09
C PHE A 19 -20.05 -22.81 8.33
N PHE A 20 -20.52 -23.89 8.97
CA PHE A 20 -21.30 -23.78 10.19
C PHE A 20 -20.51 -23.10 11.32
N ASP A 21 -19.24 -23.47 11.50
CA ASP A 21 -18.37 -22.86 12.51
C ASP A 21 -18.09 -21.37 12.24
N ALA A 22 -17.95 -20.98 10.96
CA ALA A 22 -17.66 -19.61 10.58
C ALA A 22 -18.89 -18.68 10.62
N PHE A 23 -20.05 -19.17 10.18
CA PHE A 23 -21.25 -18.35 9.99
C PHE A 23 -22.35 -18.61 11.03
N GLY A 24 -22.27 -19.72 11.77
CA GLY A 24 -23.31 -20.17 12.71
C GLY A 24 -24.58 -20.65 12.00
N GLU A 25 -24.53 -20.89 10.69
CA GLU A 25 -25.65 -21.30 9.85
C GLU A 25 -25.28 -22.57 9.06
N ASP A 26 -26.25 -23.44 8.81
CA ASP A 26 -26.08 -24.61 7.95
C ASP A 26 -26.07 -24.22 6.47
N LEU A 27 -25.09 -24.71 5.71
CA LEU A 27 -24.90 -24.34 4.30
C LEU A 27 -26.12 -24.69 3.43
N ARG A 28 -26.76 -25.86 3.66
CA ARG A 28 -27.93 -26.28 2.86
C ARG A 28 -29.11 -25.36 3.09
N THR A 29 -29.28 -24.90 4.33
CA THR A 29 -30.30 -23.93 4.70
C THR A 29 -30.00 -22.58 4.06
N THR A 30 -28.75 -22.10 4.13
CA THR A 30 -28.33 -20.85 3.48
C THR A 30 -28.51 -20.88 1.96
N LEU A 31 -28.31 -22.03 1.30
CA LEU A 31 -28.53 -22.18 -0.15
C LEU A 31 -30.01 -22.34 -0.53
N ASN A 32 -30.91 -22.53 0.42
CA ASN A 32 -32.33 -22.62 0.15
C ASN A 32 -32.94 -21.22 -0.08
N LEU A 33 -33.17 -20.86 -1.34
CA LEU A 33 -33.73 -19.56 -1.74
C LEU A 33 -35.12 -19.29 -1.14
N ASP A 34 -35.87 -20.31 -0.74
CA ASP A 34 -37.17 -20.13 -0.08
C ASP A 34 -37.03 -19.54 1.34
N THR A 35 -35.84 -19.65 1.94
CA THR A 35 -35.52 -19.04 3.25
C THR A 35 -35.02 -17.59 3.12
N TRP A 36 -34.73 -17.15 1.89
CA TRP A 36 -34.26 -15.80 1.65
C TRP A 36 -35.43 -14.83 1.75
N SER A 37 -35.18 -13.68 2.38
CA SER A 37 -36.18 -12.63 2.48
C SER A 37 -36.62 -12.15 1.09
N GLN A 38 -37.90 -12.29 0.77
CA GLN A 38 -38.49 -11.70 -0.44
C GLN A 38 -38.78 -10.21 -0.18
N GLY A 39 -38.01 -9.34 -0.84
CA GLY A 39 -38.09 -7.89 -0.65
C GLY A 39 -37.25 -7.37 0.52
N LEU A 40 -37.22 -6.05 0.68
CA LEU A 40 -36.48 -5.36 1.75
C LEU A 40 -37.43 -5.05 2.92
N ASP A 41 -37.63 -6.01 3.82
CA ASP A 41 -38.09 -5.67 5.18
C ASP A 41 -36.92 -4.99 5.92
N LEU A 42 -36.77 -3.69 5.64
CA LEU A 42 -35.67 -2.89 6.14
C LEU A 42 -35.63 -2.87 7.68
N GLU A 43 -36.78 -2.94 8.34
CA GLU A 43 -36.84 -2.90 9.79
C GLU A 43 -36.24 -4.17 10.41
N SER A 44 -36.67 -5.35 9.95
CA SER A 44 -36.14 -6.64 10.40
C SER A 44 -34.65 -6.79 10.07
N VAL A 45 -34.25 -6.41 8.84
CA VAL A 45 -32.83 -6.43 8.41
C VAL A 45 -31.98 -5.53 9.30
N MET A 46 -32.42 -4.30 9.56
CA MET A 46 -31.69 -3.36 10.42
C MET A 46 -31.65 -3.82 11.89
N ALA A 47 -32.72 -4.44 12.40
CA ALA A 47 -32.73 -5.02 13.74
C ALA A 47 -31.70 -6.15 13.88
N ARG A 48 -31.60 -7.05 12.88
CA ARG A 48 -30.58 -8.11 12.84
C ARG A 48 -29.17 -7.51 12.78
N PHE A 49 -28.90 -6.55 11.90
CA PHE A 49 -27.60 -5.87 11.83
C PHE A 49 -27.21 -5.26 13.17
N ARG A 50 -28.11 -4.52 13.83
CA ARG A 50 -27.83 -3.91 15.14
C ARG A 50 -27.47 -4.96 16.19
N LYS A 51 -28.20 -6.08 16.23
CA LYS A 51 -27.94 -7.18 17.16
C LYS A 51 -26.57 -7.82 16.93
N GLU A 52 -26.26 -8.19 15.69
CA GLU A 52 -24.98 -8.83 15.36
C GLU A 52 -23.79 -7.90 15.60
N ILE A 53 -23.91 -6.63 15.21
CA ILE A 53 -22.87 -5.62 15.44
C ILE A 53 -22.68 -5.36 16.94
N ALA A 54 -23.74 -5.22 17.73
CA ALA A 54 -23.63 -5.03 19.18
C ALA A 54 -22.91 -6.20 19.85
N SER A 55 -23.31 -7.43 19.52
CA SER A 55 -22.65 -8.67 19.99
C SER A 55 -21.16 -8.70 19.61
N ALA A 56 -20.82 -8.30 18.38
CA ALA A 56 -19.44 -8.22 17.91
C ALA A 56 -18.62 -7.18 18.69
N VAL A 57 -19.18 -6.00 18.95
CA VAL A 57 -18.53 -4.93 19.72
C VAL A 57 -18.26 -5.37 21.17
N ASP A 58 -19.21 -6.05 21.81
CA ASP A 58 -19.02 -6.56 23.18
C ASP A 58 -17.93 -7.64 23.23
N LYS A 59 -17.94 -8.58 22.27
CA LYS A 59 -16.89 -9.60 22.12
C LYS A 59 -15.53 -8.98 21.86
N GLU A 60 -15.44 -7.98 20.97
CA GLU A 60 -14.21 -7.23 20.70
C GLU A 60 -13.69 -6.59 22.00
N GLY A 61 -14.54 -5.96 22.81
CA GLY A 61 -14.16 -5.39 24.09
C GLY A 61 -13.54 -6.41 25.06
N ALA A 62 -14.14 -7.60 25.17
CA ALA A 62 -13.62 -8.67 26.01
C ALA A 62 -12.26 -9.19 25.52
N VAL A 63 -12.13 -9.44 24.21
CA VAL A 63 -10.88 -9.88 23.57
C VAL A 63 -9.79 -8.81 23.71
N LYS A 64 -10.14 -7.54 23.52
CA LYS A 64 -9.24 -6.39 23.69
C LYS A 64 -8.58 -6.40 25.06
N LYS A 65 -9.36 -6.65 26.12
CA LYS A 65 -8.87 -6.73 27.50
C LYS A 65 -7.87 -7.88 27.69
N ILE A 66 -8.17 -9.06 27.14
CA ILE A 66 -7.29 -10.23 27.21
C ILE A 66 -5.97 -9.94 26.47
N ILE A 67 -6.04 -9.38 25.26
CA ILE A 67 -4.86 -9.05 24.46
C ILE A 67 -3.97 -8.05 25.22
N ARG A 68 -4.56 -6.99 25.77
CA ARG A 68 -3.79 -6.00 26.56
C ARG A 68 -3.11 -6.62 27.78
N GLN A 69 -3.81 -7.47 28.51
CA GLN A 69 -3.30 -8.01 29.78
C GLN A 69 -2.34 -9.20 29.60
N GLN A 70 -2.51 -10.00 28.55
CA GLN A 70 -1.82 -11.29 28.42
C GLN A 70 -0.96 -11.43 27.16
N VAL A 71 -1.29 -10.72 26.07
CA VAL A 71 -0.60 -10.85 24.79
C VAL A 71 0.43 -9.73 24.61
N LEU A 72 0.04 -8.48 24.80
CA LEU A 72 0.94 -7.33 24.67
C LEU A 72 2.21 -7.46 25.53
N PRO A 73 2.14 -7.89 26.81
CA PRO A 73 3.36 -8.03 27.63
C PRO A 73 4.32 -9.12 27.15
N LYS A 74 3.87 -10.05 26.29
CA LYS A 74 4.71 -11.11 25.73
C LYS A 74 5.49 -10.65 24.49
N ILE A 75 5.10 -9.52 23.89
CA ILE A 75 5.83 -8.91 22.78
C ILE A 75 7.12 -8.33 23.35
N SER A 76 8.23 -9.03 23.11
CA SER A 76 9.53 -8.68 23.67
C SER A 76 10.66 -9.03 22.69
N ALA A 77 11.80 -8.37 22.88
CA ALA A 77 13.02 -8.57 22.11
C ALA A 77 13.53 -10.03 22.06
N ASN A 78 13.12 -10.86 23.02
CA ASN A 78 13.55 -12.25 23.15
C ASN A 78 12.64 -13.25 22.42
N ALA A 79 11.55 -12.78 21.82
CA ALA A 79 10.68 -13.63 21.02
C ALA A 79 11.38 -14.06 19.71
N ARG A 80 11.18 -15.30 19.28
CA ARG A 80 11.81 -15.84 18.06
C ARG A 80 11.38 -15.02 16.82
N GLY A 81 12.34 -14.30 16.22
CA GLY A 81 12.11 -13.43 15.06
C GLY A 81 11.63 -12.01 15.41
N GLY A 82 11.58 -11.65 16.70
CA GLY A 82 11.28 -10.30 17.15
C GLY A 82 12.44 -9.33 16.89
N ALA A 83 12.11 -8.06 16.68
CA ALA A 83 13.10 -6.98 16.66
C ALA A 83 13.70 -6.79 18.06
N LYS A 84 14.92 -6.24 18.17
CA LYS A 84 15.50 -5.91 19.48
C LYS A 84 14.71 -4.82 20.19
N GLU A 85 14.06 -3.99 19.41
CA GLU A 85 13.21 -2.88 19.79
C GLU A 85 11.75 -3.33 20.03
N ALA A 86 11.47 -4.64 20.00
CA ALA A 86 10.12 -5.16 20.16
C ALA A 86 9.58 -4.91 21.57
N GLY A 87 8.36 -4.39 21.62
CA GLY A 87 7.71 -3.98 22.85
C GLY A 87 6.50 -3.09 22.61
N VAL A 88 5.83 -2.71 23.70
CA VAL A 88 4.72 -1.76 23.70
C VAL A 88 5.16 -0.46 24.34
N TYR A 89 4.85 0.64 23.68
CA TYR A 89 5.31 1.97 24.02
C TYR A 89 4.15 2.96 23.96
N ARG A 90 4.34 4.12 24.60
CA ARG A 90 3.36 5.20 24.61
C ARG A 90 4.05 6.52 24.31
N ALA A 91 3.49 7.28 23.38
CA ALA A 91 3.85 8.67 23.18
C ALA A 91 2.98 9.55 24.09
N THR A 92 3.61 10.48 24.80
CA THR A 92 2.86 11.45 25.62
C THR A 92 2.36 12.61 24.77
N PRO A 93 1.29 13.31 25.19
CA PRO A 93 0.83 14.52 24.51
C PRO A 93 1.94 15.57 24.32
N GLU A 94 2.82 15.72 25.30
CA GLU A 94 3.93 16.69 25.27
C GLU A 94 5.00 16.29 24.23
N GLU A 95 5.30 15.00 24.11
CA GLU A 95 6.20 14.50 23.07
C GLU A 95 5.63 14.75 21.66
N LEU A 96 4.32 14.52 21.48
CA LEU A 96 3.65 14.75 20.19
C LEU A 96 3.58 16.24 19.86
N ALA A 97 3.29 17.10 20.84
CA ALA A 97 3.32 18.55 20.68
C ALA A 97 4.73 19.06 20.33
N THR A 98 5.77 18.47 20.93
CA THR A 98 7.16 18.78 20.60
C THR A 98 7.46 18.41 19.15
N VAL A 99 7.00 17.24 18.66
CA VAL A 99 7.13 16.85 17.26
C VAL A 99 6.39 17.79 16.32
N HIS A 100 5.17 18.24 16.67
CA HIS A 100 4.45 19.24 15.91
C HIS A 100 5.27 20.52 15.73
N GLN A 101 5.79 21.08 16.81
CA GLN A 101 6.50 22.37 16.78
C GLN A 101 7.90 22.25 16.16
N SER A 102 8.67 21.25 16.56
CA SER A 102 10.10 21.15 16.24
C SER A 102 10.41 20.48 14.90
N LEU A 103 9.47 19.69 14.36
CA LEU A 103 9.64 18.94 13.11
C LEU A 103 8.54 19.27 12.09
N LEU A 104 7.27 19.01 12.41
CA LEU A 104 6.19 19.08 11.42
C LEU A 104 5.94 20.53 10.96
N PHE A 105 5.44 21.40 11.84
CA PHE A 105 5.06 22.78 11.51
C PHE A 105 6.25 23.71 11.24
N SER A 106 7.46 23.30 11.61
CA SER A 106 8.70 23.99 11.19
C SER A 106 9.17 23.60 9.79
N GLY A 107 8.44 22.73 9.09
CA GLY A 107 8.72 22.36 7.70
C GLY A 107 9.89 21.36 7.53
N LYS A 108 10.32 20.68 8.60
CA LYS A 108 11.43 19.72 8.56
C LYS A 108 11.01 18.31 8.17
N VAL A 109 9.72 18.12 7.88
CA VAL A 109 9.15 16.84 7.46
C VAL A 109 8.49 17.03 6.10
N GLU A 110 8.84 16.16 5.16
CA GLU A 110 8.18 16.07 3.86
C GLU A 110 7.57 14.69 3.66
N ALA A 111 6.37 14.65 3.10
CA ALA A 111 5.71 13.44 2.66
C ALA A 111 5.69 13.36 1.13
N VAL A 112 5.82 12.14 0.60
CA VAL A 112 5.70 11.86 -0.82
C VAL A 112 4.61 10.83 -1.06
N ASN A 113 3.74 11.14 -2.02
CA ASN A 113 2.70 10.23 -2.50
C ASN A 113 2.49 10.45 -4.01
N SER A 114 1.82 9.51 -4.66
CA SER A 114 1.72 9.50 -6.12
C SER A 114 0.41 8.92 -6.64
N ILE A 115 0.04 9.34 -7.85
CA ILE A 115 -1.11 8.82 -8.60
C ILE A 115 -0.66 8.23 -9.93
N SER A 116 -1.50 7.36 -10.49
CA SER A 116 -1.31 6.81 -11.82
C SER A 116 -2.64 6.73 -12.54
N THR A 117 -2.73 7.32 -13.72
CA THR A 117 -3.89 7.24 -14.61
C THR A 117 -3.43 6.65 -15.94
N SER A 118 -4.31 5.93 -16.64
CA SER A 118 -3.98 5.36 -17.94
C SER A 118 -5.14 5.53 -18.92
N HIS A 119 -4.78 5.74 -20.17
CA HIS A 119 -5.67 5.68 -21.33
C HIS A 119 -5.23 4.49 -22.19
N GLU A 120 -6.16 3.66 -22.63
CA GLU A 120 -5.88 2.52 -23.49
C GLU A 120 -6.76 2.57 -24.75
N SER A 121 -6.14 2.42 -25.92
CA SER A 121 -6.80 2.34 -27.23
C SER A 121 -6.17 1.21 -28.05
N LEU A 122 -6.70 0.90 -29.24
CA LEU A 122 -6.11 -0.13 -30.11
C LEU A 122 -4.63 0.12 -30.47
N PRO A 123 -4.22 1.31 -30.96
CA PRO A 123 -2.84 1.53 -31.36
C PRO A 123 -1.91 1.97 -30.22
N ILE A 124 -2.45 2.58 -29.16
CA ILE A 124 -1.65 3.22 -28.11
C ILE A 124 -2.24 3.05 -26.71
N GLY A 125 -1.36 2.77 -25.75
CA GLY A 125 -1.63 2.92 -24.32
C GLY A 125 -0.76 4.04 -23.74
N ILE A 126 -1.35 4.92 -22.94
CA ILE A 126 -0.66 6.03 -22.30
C ILE A 126 -0.84 5.90 -20.79
N THR A 127 0.25 5.84 -20.04
CA THR A 127 0.19 5.87 -18.56
C THR A 127 0.87 7.14 -18.07
N GLN A 128 0.14 7.96 -17.31
CA GLN A 128 0.68 9.10 -16.59
C GLN A 128 0.93 8.72 -15.13
N ILE A 129 2.17 8.87 -14.69
CA ILE A 129 2.57 8.75 -13.29
C ILE A 129 2.84 10.17 -12.80
N GLY A 130 2.14 10.59 -11.74
CA GLY A 130 2.37 11.85 -11.05
C GLY A 130 2.84 11.60 -9.64
N ILE A 131 3.75 12.41 -9.12
CA ILE A 131 4.29 12.34 -7.76
C ILE A 131 4.32 13.75 -7.18
N ALA A 132 3.94 13.90 -5.92
CA ALA A 132 4.06 15.16 -5.20
C ALA A 132 4.85 14.97 -3.90
N ALA A 133 5.69 15.94 -3.59
CA ALA A 133 6.37 16.11 -2.31
C ALA A 133 5.79 17.33 -1.60
N VAL A 134 5.34 17.17 -0.36
CA VAL A 134 4.69 18.22 0.42
C VAL A 134 5.19 18.22 1.86
N GLY A 135 5.30 19.40 2.46
CA GLY A 135 5.49 19.58 3.89
C GLY A 135 4.53 20.64 4.41
N TYR A 136 4.59 20.94 5.71
CA TYR A 136 3.80 22.06 6.27
C TYR A 136 4.25 23.44 5.79
N GLY A 137 5.45 23.53 5.19
CA GLY A 137 5.90 24.72 4.46
C GLY A 137 5.26 24.90 3.07
N GLY A 138 4.47 23.93 2.59
CA GLY A 138 3.83 23.95 1.27
C GLY A 138 4.24 22.78 0.38
N THR A 139 3.94 22.89 -0.91
CA THR A 139 4.36 21.89 -1.91
C THR A 139 5.81 22.15 -2.30
N SER A 140 6.68 21.17 -2.03
CA SER A 140 8.12 21.26 -2.32
C SER A 140 8.45 20.83 -3.75
N GLY A 141 7.59 20.02 -4.38
CA GLY A 141 7.74 19.68 -5.79
C GLY A 141 6.67 18.75 -6.33
N THR A 142 6.39 18.86 -7.62
CA THR A 142 5.55 17.94 -8.38
C THR A 142 6.32 17.40 -9.58
N PHE A 143 6.22 16.10 -9.82
CA PHE A 143 6.97 15.39 -10.85
C PHE A 143 6.00 14.52 -11.65
N SER A 144 6.15 14.47 -12.96
CA SER A 144 5.37 13.55 -13.78
C SER A 144 6.21 12.87 -14.83
N GLN A 145 5.78 11.66 -15.20
CA GLN A 145 6.32 10.93 -16.34
C GLN A 145 5.18 10.28 -17.10
N ARG A 146 5.24 10.36 -18.43
CA ARG A 146 4.28 9.71 -19.33
C ARG A 146 4.97 8.58 -20.06
N LEU A 147 4.37 7.40 -19.98
CA LEU A 147 4.82 6.20 -20.67
C LEU A 147 3.88 5.95 -21.84
N PHE A 148 4.44 5.96 -23.05
CA PHE A 148 3.71 5.67 -24.28
C PHE A 148 4.02 4.23 -24.71
N ARG A 149 3.01 3.38 -24.69
CA ARG A 149 3.07 2.01 -25.21
C ARG A 149 2.48 2.00 -26.61
N LYS A 150 3.30 1.71 -27.61
CA LYS A 150 2.83 1.36 -28.95
C LYS A 150 2.40 -0.11 -28.94
N GLU A 151 1.15 -0.41 -29.27
CA GLU A 151 0.63 -1.79 -29.31
C GLU A 151 0.78 -2.43 -30.70
N MET A 152 0.86 -1.60 -31.74
CA MET A 152 1.23 -2.00 -33.09
C MET A 152 2.68 -1.56 -33.35
N SER A 153 3.51 -2.45 -33.89
CA SER A 153 4.87 -2.10 -34.29
C SER A 153 4.87 -1.35 -35.62
N ASP A 154 5.67 -0.29 -35.76
CA ASP A 154 5.93 0.35 -37.06
C ASP A 154 6.75 -0.56 -38.03
N GLN A 155 6.94 -1.85 -37.67
CA GLN A 155 7.72 -2.79 -38.45
C GLN A 155 6.86 -3.41 -39.55
N ARG A 156 7.46 -3.58 -40.73
CA ARG A 156 6.85 -4.11 -41.98
C ARG A 156 6.37 -5.57 -41.85
N SER A 157 5.44 -5.85 -40.96
CA SER A 157 4.79 -7.15 -40.88
C SER A 157 3.38 -7.09 -41.47
N ASN A 158 2.79 -8.26 -41.74
CA ASN A 158 1.47 -8.34 -42.38
C ASN A 158 0.43 -7.72 -41.42
N PRO A 159 -0.29 -6.64 -41.81
CA PRO A 159 -1.19 -5.92 -40.91
C PRO A 159 -2.32 -6.80 -40.34
N VAL A 160 -2.73 -7.85 -41.06
CA VAL A 160 -3.72 -8.82 -40.56
C VAL A 160 -3.11 -9.68 -39.44
N GLN A 161 -1.84 -10.06 -39.56
CA GLN A 161 -1.15 -10.82 -38.52
C GLN A 161 -0.90 -9.96 -37.27
N GLU A 162 -0.59 -8.67 -37.42
CA GLU A 162 -0.47 -7.75 -36.29
C GLU A 162 -1.81 -7.56 -35.58
N ALA A 163 -2.90 -7.37 -36.33
CA ALA A 163 -4.24 -7.26 -35.76
C ALA A 163 -4.64 -8.53 -35.01
N LEU A 164 -4.40 -9.72 -35.58
CA LEU A 164 -4.67 -11.00 -34.91
C LEU A 164 -3.80 -11.20 -33.67
N ALA A 165 -2.51 -10.82 -33.72
CA ALA A 165 -1.63 -10.88 -32.56
C ALA A 165 -2.11 -9.94 -31.44
N CYS A 166 -2.55 -8.73 -31.78
CA CYS A 166 -3.13 -7.78 -30.84
C CYS A 166 -4.44 -8.29 -30.22
N ILE A 167 -5.34 -8.89 -31.02
CA ILE A 167 -6.60 -9.47 -30.53
C ILE A 167 -6.31 -10.64 -29.58
N ASN A 168 -5.45 -11.57 -29.98
CA ASN A 168 -5.08 -12.71 -29.16
C ASN A 168 -4.45 -12.25 -27.83
N GLN A 169 -3.56 -11.25 -27.86
CA GLN A 169 -2.98 -10.68 -26.65
C GLN A 169 -4.03 -10.09 -25.70
N ARG A 170 -5.11 -9.50 -26.21
CA ARG A 170 -6.20 -8.92 -25.41
C ARG A 170 -7.19 -9.98 -24.90
N MET A 171 -7.41 -11.04 -25.67
CA MET A 171 -8.27 -12.15 -25.29
C MET A 171 -7.61 -13.08 -24.27
N ASP A 172 -6.28 -13.21 -24.31
CA ASP A 172 -5.53 -14.02 -23.36
C ASP A 172 -5.45 -13.34 -21.98
N ARG A 173 -6.52 -13.49 -21.19
CA ARG A 173 -6.53 -13.15 -19.76
C ARG A 173 -5.66 -14.11 -18.92
N SER A 174 -5.18 -15.19 -19.53
CA SER A 174 -4.48 -16.34 -18.92
C SER A 174 -2.99 -16.44 -19.27
N ALA A 175 -2.47 -15.68 -20.25
CA ALA A 175 -1.06 -15.75 -20.63
C ALA A 175 -0.15 -15.10 -19.57
N SER A 176 0.97 -15.77 -19.24
CA SER A 176 1.94 -15.25 -18.28
C SER A 176 2.43 -13.85 -18.67
N PRO A 177 2.46 -12.86 -17.74
CA PRO A 177 2.78 -11.44 -18.01
C PRO A 177 4.20 -11.15 -18.56
N ARG A 178 4.99 -12.18 -18.86
CA ARG A 178 6.40 -12.09 -19.26
C ARG A 178 6.59 -11.75 -20.73
N GLU A 179 5.57 -11.92 -21.58
CA GLU A 179 5.69 -11.70 -23.01
C GLU A 179 4.89 -10.45 -23.44
N ARG A 180 5.60 -9.33 -23.55
CA ARG A 180 5.29 -8.18 -24.44
C ARG A 180 4.26 -7.12 -24.00
N SER A 181 3.86 -7.02 -22.73
CA SER A 181 3.22 -5.79 -22.18
C SER A 181 3.87 -5.32 -20.87
N LEU A 182 3.91 -4.00 -20.62
CA LEU A 182 4.23 -3.44 -19.30
C LEU A 182 3.16 -3.91 -18.31
N SER A 183 3.50 -4.91 -17.50
CA SER A 183 2.57 -5.51 -16.53
C SER A 183 2.06 -4.46 -15.53
N LYS A 184 0.87 -4.69 -14.94
CA LYS A 184 0.37 -3.86 -13.83
C LYS A 184 1.42 -3.75 -12.71
N LEU A 185 2.14 -4.83 -12.46
CA LEU A 185 3.24 -4.89 -11.50
C LEU A 185 4.39 -3.94 -11.88
N ALA A 186 4.76 -3.85 -13.15
CA ALA A 186 5.82 -2.96 -13.62
C ALA A 186 5.45 -1.48 -13.55
N ARG A 187 4.20 -1.12 -13.90
CA ARG A 187 3.70 0.26 -13.71
C ARG A 187 3.74 0.65 -12.23
N ARG A 188 3.27 -0.25 -11.36
CA ARG A 188 3.38 -0.11 -9.90
C ARG A 188 4.84 0.02 -9.46
N GLY A 189 5.75 -0.81 -9.98
CA GLY A 189 7.19 -0.77 -9.73
C GLY A 189 7.83 0.57 -10.04
N ILE A 190 7.55 1.15 -11.22
CA ILE A 190 8.07 2.47 -11.62
C ILE A 190 7.52 3.56 -10.71
N LYS A 191 6.20 3.55 -10.44
CA LYS A 191 5.54 4.50 -9.52
C LYS A 191 6.20 4.45 -8.13
N THR A 192 6.26 3.27 -7.52
CA THR A 192 6.81 3.05 -6.18
C THR A 192 8.30 3.41 -6.13
N TYR A 193 9.08 3.08 -7.17
CA TYR A 193 10.49 3.47 -7.28
C TYR A 193 10.62 5.00 -7.24
N ALA A 194 9.83 5.68 -8.05
CA ALA A 194 9.92 7.12 -8.21
C ALA A 194 9.49 7.86 -6.93
N GLU A 195 8.54 7.35 -6.15
CA GLU A 195 8.25 7.88 -4.80
C GLU A 195 9.49 7.86 -3.90
N ARG A 196 10.22 6.72 -3.87
CA ARG A 196 11.44 6.61 -3.04
C ARG A 196 12.57 7.47 -3.61
N ALA A 197 12.68 7.59 -4.93
CA ALA A 197 13.66 8.46 -5.57
C ALA A 197 13.40 9.94 -5.23
N VAL A 198 12.15 10.40 -5.25
CA VAL A 198 11.81 11.77 -4.83
C VAL A 198 12.16 11.98 -3.35
N LEU A 199 11.82 11.03 -2.47
CA LEU A 199 12.21 11.10 -1.05
C LEU A 199 13.73 11.17 -0.85
N VAL A 200 14.52 10.46 -1.66
CA VAL A 200 15.98 10.36 -1.47
C VAL A 200 16.75 11.46 -2.18
N ASP A 201 16.32 11.86 -3.37
CA ASP A 201 17.08 12.72 -4.29
C ASP A 201 16.54 14.15 -4.39
N LYS A 202 15.29 14.38 -4.00
CA LYS A 202 14.62 15.68 -4.18
C LYS A 202 14.18 16.31 -2.87
N SER A 203 13.93 15.52 -1.83
CA SER A 203 13.57 16.02 -0.51
C SER A 203 14.81 16.51 0.25
N GLU A 204 14.79 17.79 0.62
CA GLU A 204 15.79 18.42 1.49
C GLU A 204 15.41 18.37 2.97
N ALA A 205 14.21 17.88 3.28
CA ALA A 205 13.72 17.77 4.64
C ALA A 205 14.56 16.83 5.51
N GLU A 206 14.57 17.11 6.81
CA GLU A 206 15.23 16.26 7.80
C GLU A 206 14.57 14.88 7.88
N TRP A 207 13.24 14.86 7.80
CA TRP A 207 12.40 13.68 7.94
C TRP A 207 11.53 13.44 6.71
N ARG A 208 11.34 12.16 6.40
CA ARG A 208 10.64 11.68 5.20
C ARG A 208 9.46 10.80 5.58
N ILE A 209 8.27 11.12 5.09
CA ILE A 209 7.07 10.28 5.20
C ILE A 209 6.78 9.66 3.84
N GLY A 210 6.73 8.33 3.78
CA GLY A 210 6.36 7.61 2.56
C GLY A 210 5.08 6.80 2.71
N HIS A 211 4.41 6.53 1.59
CA HIS A 211 3.26 5.61 1.58
C HIS A 211 3.71 4.15 1.46
N GLY A 212 3.03 3.24 2.16
CA GLY A 212 3.17 1.80 1.95
C GLY A 212 4.32 1.14 2.72
N ASN A 213 4.93 0.10 2.13
CA ASN A 213 6.13 -0.56 2.66
C ASN A 213 7.38 0.04 1.99
N PRO A 214 8.43 0.46 2.72
CA PRO A 214 9.62 1.05 2.11
C PRO A 214 10.28 0.09 1.12
N CYS A 215 10.33 -1.20 1.44
CA CYS A 215 10.89 -2.27 0.60
C CYS A 215 9.77 -3.02 -0.14
N ALA A 216 8.87 -2.31 -0.83
CA ALA A 216 7.73 -2.94 -1.50
C ALA A 216 8.12 -4.07 -2.47
N TYR A 217 7.22 -5.02 -2.68
CA TYR A 217 7.46 -6.22 -3.48
C TYR A 217 7.85 -5.94 -4.92
N GLU A 218 7.19 -4.98 -5.54
CA GLU A 218 7.49 -4.53 -6.89
C GLU A 218 8.94 -4.01 -7.04
N LEU A 219 9.55 -3.54 -5.96
CA LEU A 219 10.95 -3.08 -5.91
C LEU A 219 11.92 -4.24 -5.69
N ILE A 220 11.64 -5.13 -4.72
CA ILE A 220 12.50 -6.30 -4.43
C ILE A 220 12.52 -7.29 -5.60
N THR A 221 11.38 -7.46 -6.28
CA THR A 221 11.27 -8.33 -7.46
C THR A 221 11.76 -7.66 -8.75
N GLY A 222 11.98 -6.34 -8.71
CA GLY A 222 12.18 -5.50 -9.89
C GLY A 222 11.02 -5.53 -10.87
N SER A 223 9.85 -6.04 -10.44
CA SER A 223 8.70 -6.29 -11.30
C SER A 223 9.01 -7.14 -12.54
N GLY A 224 10.03 -8.00 -12.46
CA GLY A 224 10.55 -8.80 -13.57
C GLY A 224 11.62 -8.14 -14.43
N TYR A 225 11.97 -6.87 -14.18
CA TYR A 225 12.96 -6.10 -14.93
C TYR A 225 14.24 -5.89 -14.11
N MET A 226 15.38 -6.34 -14.64
CA MET A 226 16.66 -6.23 -13.94
C MET A 226 17.11 -4.78 -13.77
N GLY A 227 16.85 -3.92 -14.77
CA GLY A 227 17.14 -2.48 -14.66
C GLY A 227 16.40 -1.85 -13.48
N LEU A 228 15.09 -2.10 -13.37
CA LEU A 228 14.29 -1.61 -12.25
C LEU A 228 14.77 -2.17 -10.91
N LEU A 229 15.13 -3.46 -10.84
CA LEU A 229 15.68 -4.06 -9.63
C LEU A 229 16.96 -3.35 -9.14
N ARG A 230 17.88 -3.04 -10.06
CA ARG A 230 19.15 -2.36 -9.72
C ARG A 230 18.91 -0.96 -9.18
N GLU A 231 18.14 -0.16 -9.90
CA GLU A 231 17.83 1.21 -9.48
C GLU A 231 17.04 1.22 -8.16
N SER A 232 16.10 0.30 -8.00
CA SER A 232 15.32 0.13 -6.77
C SER A 232 16.21 -0.20 -5.58
N ILE A 233 17.11 -1.18 -5.70
CA ILE A 233 18.03 -1.52 -4.61
C ILE A 233 19.00 -0.38 -4.31
N HIS A 234 19.44 0.36 -5.32
CA HIS A 234 20.31 1.51 -5.13
C HIS A 234 19.63 2.62 -4.30
N VAL A 235 18.41 3.01 -4.68
CA VAL A 235 17.65 4.04 -3.95
C VAL A 235 17.28 3.57 -2.54
N LEU A 236 16.90 2.30 -2.38
CA LEU A 236 16.55 1.74 -1.06
C LEU A 236 17.76 1.67 -0.13
N ARG A 237 18.95 1.33 -0.62
CA ARG A 237 20.18 1.39 0.18
C ARG A 237 20.47 2.80 0.68
N ARG A 238 20.30 3.81 -0.17
CA ARG A 238 20.50 5.22 0.23
C ARG A 238 19.46 5.66 1.26
N LEU A 239 18.19 5.32 1.05
CA LEU A 239 17.11 5.59 2.00
C LEU A 239 17.39 4.93 3.37
N ILE A 240 17.74 3.65 3.38
CA ILE A 240 17.84 2.85 4.60
C ILE A 240 19.17 3.09 5.31
N LEU A 241 20.30 3.00 4.61
CA LEU A 241 21.62 3.02 5.24
C LEU A 241 22.19 4.43 5.43
N GLN A 242 21.78 5.40 4.60
CA GLN A 242 22.32 6.77 4.64
C GLN A 242 21.32 7.74 5.27
N GLN A 243 20.08 7.81 4.77
CA GLN A 243 19.11 8.80 5.23
C GLN A 243 18.55 8.47 6.62
N LYS A 244 18.10 7.22 6.85
CA LYS A 244 17.60 6.65 8.13
C LYS A 244 16.35 7.32 8.75
N LYS A 245 16.22 8.64 8.67
CA LYS A 245 15.11 9.43 9.22
C LYS A 245 13.90 9.39 8.28
N PHE A 246 13.20 8.26 8.31
CA PHE A 246 11.97 8.06 7.57
C PHE A 246 10.92 7.31 8.38
N VAL A 247 9.66 7.48 7.98
CA VAL A 247 8.56 6.62 8.37
C VAL A 247 7.67 6.34 7.16
N PHE A 248 7.33 5.08 6.95
CA PHE A 248 6.40 4.68 5.89
C PHE A 248 5.11 4.17 6.52
N VAL A 249 3.97 4.65 6.01
CA VAL A 249 2.65 4.30 6.54
C VAL A 249 1.75 3.86 5.38
N PRO A 250 1.30 2.59 5.35
CA PRO A 250 0.29 2.16 4.38
C PRO A 250 -1.10 2.70 4.76
N SER A 251 -1.92 2.91 3.74
CA SER A 251 -3.32 3.35 3.89
C SER A 251 -4.25 2.27 4.45
N THR A 252 -3.82 1.01 4.44
CA THR A 252 -4.57 -0.16 4.94
C THR A 252 -3.66 -1.06 5.77
N LEU A 253 -4.23 -1.68 6.78
CA LEU A 253 -3.59 -2.73 7.57
C LEU A 253 -4.35 -4.03 7.31
N GLU A 254 -3.84 -4.83 6.37
CA GLU A 254 -4.51 -6.04 5.88
C GLU A 254 -4.21 -7.27 6.74
N GLU A 255 -3.08 -7.27 7.45
CA GLU A 255 -2.71 -8.42 8.27
C GLU A 255 -3.59 -8.50 9.53
N ARG A 256 -4.62 -9.36 9.46
CA ARG A 256 -5.66 -9.52 10.48
C ARG A 256 -5.08 -9.73 11.88
N GLY A 257 -4.04 -10.55 12.03
CA GLY A 257 -3.39 -10.78 13.33
C GLY A 257 -2.76 -9.52 13.92
N ILE A 258 -2.08 -8.73 13.10
CA ILE A 258 -1.48 -7.45 13.51
C ILE A 258 -2.58 -6.39 13.76
N LEU A 259 -3.63 -6.39 12.97
CA LEU A 259 -4.80 -5.53 13.14
C LEU A 259 -5.45 -5.76 14.52
N THR A 260 -5.68 -7.02 14.90
CA THR A 260 -6.24 -7.36 16.22
C THR A 260 -5.37 -6.83 17.37
N ILE A 261 -4.05 -6.94 17.26
CA ILE A 261 -3.12 -6.36 18.25
C ILE A 261 -3.24 -4.84 18.28
N GLY A 262 -3.30 -4.20 17.10
CA GLY A 262 -3.47 -2.75 16.98
C GLY A 262 -4.77 -2.22 17.59
N HIS A 263 -5.87 -2.95 17.46
CA HIS A 263 -7.16 -2.60 18.09
C HIS A 263 -7.10 -2.66 19.62
N ALA A 264 -6.16 -3.44 20.17
CA ALA A 264 -5.89 -3.50 21.61
C ALA A 264 -5.12 -2.31 22.17
N LEU A 265 -4.55 -1.46 21.31
CA LEU A 265 -3.85 -0.25 21.73
C LEU A 265 -4.81 0.85 22.17
N GLN A 266 -4.33 1.68 23.09
CA GLN A 266 -4.94 2.96 23.43
C GLN A 266 -4.42 4.07 22.52
N ALA A 267 -5.14 5.18 22.44
CA ALA A 267 -4.66 6.37 21.75
C ALA A 267 -3.29 6.82 22.29
N GLY A 268 -2.35 7.03 21.36
CA GLY A 268 -0.95 7.36 21.65
C GLY A 268 -0.04 6.16 21.93
N GLU A 269 -0.57 4.93 21.99
CA GLU A 269 0.24 3.72 22.10
C GLU A 269 0.69 3.20 20.72
N TYR A 270 1.86 2.57 20.72
CA TYR A 270 2.40 1.86 19.57
C TYR A 270 3.17 0.61 20.00
N VAL A 271 3.23 -0.35 19.10
CA VAL A 271 3.91 -1.64 19.27
C VAL A 271 4.93 -1.82 18.16
N ILE A 272 6.07 -2.37 18.55
CA ILE A 272 7.12 -2.80 17.63
C ILE A 272 7.16 -4.33 17.64
N PHE A 273 7.19 -4.94 16.45
CA PHE A 273 7.08 -6.40 16.28
C PHE A 273 8.40 -7.04 15.85
N GLU A 274 8.77 -6.82 14.59
CA GLU A 274 9.84 -7.53 13.90
C GLU A 274 10.50 -6.61 12.87
N THR A 275 11.62 -7.08 12.31
CA THR A 275 12.26 -6.43 11.16
C THR A 275 11.60 -6.89 9.86
N LEU A 276 11.89 -6.21 8.74
CA LEU A 276 11.42 -6.65 7.42
C LEU A 276 12.14 -7.89 6.88
N GLU A 277 13.07 -8.52 7.62
CA GLU A 277 13.83 -9.67 7.13
C GLU A 277 12.96 -10.83 6.68
N ARG A 278 11.96 -11.20 7.50
CA ARG A 278 11.08 -12.34 7.20
C ARG A 278 10.23 -12.07 5.96
N TYR A 279 9.76 -10.83 5.83
CA TYR A 279 9.08 -10.38 4.63
C TYR A 279 9.98 -10.49 3.40
N GLY A 280 11.20 -9.92 3.45
CA GLY A 280 12.14 -9.95 2.34
C GLY A 280 12.52 -11.38 1.92
N LYS A 281 12.82 -12.27 2.89
CA LYS A 281 13.17 -13.68 2.63
C LYS A 281 12.06 -14.40 1.86
N ARG A 282 10.80 -14.24 2.27
CA ARG A 282 9.66 -14.82 1.56
C ARG A 282 9.49 -14.27 0.14
N VAL A 283 9.70 -12.97 -0.07
CA VAL A 283 9.67 -12.39 -1.42
C VAL A 283 10.73 -13.04 -2.31
N ILE A 284 11.93 -13.33 -1.77
CA ILE A 284 12.98 -14.03 -2.50
C ILE A 284 12.58 -15.48 -2.82
N GLU A 285 11.99 -16.19 -1.86
CA GLU A 285 11.60 -17.60 -1.99
C GLU A 285 10.44 -17.80 -2.98
N GLN A 286 9.47 -16.90 -2.99
CA GLN A 286 8.25 -17.02 -3.81
C GLN A 286 8.45 -16.52 -5.25
N TRP A 287 9.33 -15.55 -5.47
CA TRP A 287 9.53 -14.97 -6.79
C TRP A 287 10.54 -15.74 -7.64
N LYS A 288 10.20 -15.98 -8.91
CA LYS A 288 11.11 -16.64 -9.87
C LYS A 288 12.06 -15.63 -10.51
N TYR A 289 13.21 -15.41 -9.88
CA TYR A 289 14.31 -14.63 -10.45
C TYR A 289 15.04 -15.38 -11.57
N GLY A 290 15.76 -14.65 -12.42
CA GLY A 290 16.87 -15.25 -13.19
C GLY A 290 18.15 -15.36 -12.33
N ASP A 291 19.05 -16.28 -12.66
CA ASP A 291 20.18 -16.72 -11.81
C ASP A 291 21.02 -15.60 -11.18
N ARG A 292 21.25 -14.47 -11.88
CA ARG A 292 22.05 -13.35 -11.35
C ARG A 292 21.24 -12.36 -10.50
N SER A 293 19.92 -12.31 -10.68
CA SER A 293 19.04 -11.34 -10.01
C SER A 293 18.70 -11.77 -8.58
N GLN A 294 18.60 -13.08 -8.33
CA GLN A 294 18.24 -13.61 -7.02
C GLN A 294 19.30 -13.27 -5.97
N ASN A 295 20.58 -13.50 -6.27
CA ASN A 295 21.68 -13.21 -5.35
C ASN A 295 21.77 -11.71 -5.02
N PHE A 296 21.49 -10.86 -6.01
CA PHE A 296 21.51 -9.42 -5.82
C PHE A 296 20.40 -8.95 -4.87
N ALA A 297 19.18 -9.45 -5.06
CA ALA A 297 18.05 -9.15 -4.18
C ALA A 297 18.22 -9.77 -2.78
N ALA A 298 18.73 -11.01 -2.69
CA ALA A 298 19.01 -11.67 -1.42
C ALA A 298 20.05 -10.91 -0.58
N ARG A 299 21.11 -10.39 -1.20
CA ARG A 299 22.11 -9.57 -0.51
C ARG A 299 21.50 -8.27 0.02
N PHE A 300 20.66 -7.61 -0.76
CA PHE A 300 19.92 -6.43 -0.27
C PHE A 300 19.03 -6.78 0.93
N VAL A 301 18.28 -7.89 0.86
CA VAL A 301 17.42 -8.32 1.97
C VAL A 301 18.24 -8.59 3.23
N GLN A 302 19.39 -9.26 3.12
CA GLN A 302 20.26 -9.53 4.27
C GLN A 302 20.89 -8.27 4.86
N GLU A 303 21.16 -7.26 4.04
CA GLU A 303 21.83 -6.03 4.44
C GLU A 303 20.88 -4.97 5.00
N CYS A 304 19.74 -4.74 4.35
CA CYS A 304 18.87 -3.59 4.62
C CYS A 304 17.59 -3.94 5.38
N CYS A 305 16.98 -5.10 5.15
CA CYS A 305 15.74 -5.46 5.83
C CYS A 305 15.86 -5.64 7.37
N PRO A 306 17.01 -6.06 7.94
CA PRO A 306 17.22 -6.04 9.40
C PRO A 306 17.13 -4.65 10.02
N GLU A 307 17.45 -3.61 9.25
CA GLU A 307 17.51 -2.22 9.71
C GLU A 307 16.14 -1.52 9.64
N VAL A 308 15.14 -2.15 9.02
CA VAL A 308 13.78 -1.63 8.91
C VAL A 308 12.85 -2.38 9.83
N ILE A 309 12.28 -1.67 10.79
CA ILE A 309 11.38 -2.17 11.81
C ILE A 309 9.93 -1.99 11.35
N SER A 310 9.10 -3.00 11.62
CA SER A 310 7.66 -2.97 11.45
C SER A 310 6.97 -2.81 12.81
N GLY A 311 6.02 -1.88 12.88
CA GLY A 311 5.20 -1.65 14.06
C GLY A 311 3.76 -1.27 13.71
N VAL A 312 2.95 -1.07 14.74
CA VAL A 312 1.59 -0.52 14.63
C VAL A 312 1.39 0.55 15.68
N PHE A 313 0.68 1.63 15.34
CA PHE A 313 0.29 2.68 16.26
C PHE A 313 -1.22 2.92 16.24
N ARG A 314 -1.73 3.51 17.32
CA ARG A 314 -3.11 3.98 17.43
C ARG A 314 -3.12 5.48 17.72
N ALA A 315 -3.41 6.29 16.72
CA ALA A 315 -3.44 7.75 16.87
C ALA A 315 -4.66 8.23 17.69
N SER A 316 -5.81 7.56 17.54
CA SER A 316 -7.08 7.93 18.19
C SER A 316 -7.89 6.68 18.51
N GLU A 317 -8.72 6.73 19.55
CA GLU A 317 -9.67 5.64 19.87
C GLU A 317 -10.74 5.47 18.78
N ARG A 318 -11.00 6.50 17.96
CA ARG A 318 -12.10 6.52 16.97
C ARG A 318 -11.73 5.98 15.60
N THR A 319 -10.45 5.73 15.33
CA THR A 319 -9.92 5.40 13.99
C THR A 319 -9.14 4.11 14.04
N PRO A 320 -9.16 3.25 13.01
CA PRO A 320 -8.40 2.01 13.00
C PRO A 320 -6.90 2.24 13.27
N PRO A 321 -6.19 1.25 13.83
CA PRO A 321 -4.75 1.37 14.03
C PRO A 321 -4.03 1.33 12.67
N ARG A 322 -2.82 1.84 12.62
CA ARG A 322 -2.00 1.89 11.38
C ARG A 322 -0.69 1.16 11.59
N SER A 323 -0.27 0.37 10.60
CA SER A 323 1.10 -0.09 10.57
C SER A 323 2.04 1.05 10.18
N PHE A 324 3.30 0.90 10.57
CA PHE A 324 4.36 1.79 10.13
C PHE A 324 5.66 1.01 9.96
N TYR A 325 6.54 1.54 9.12
CA TYR A 325 7.88 1.04 8.92
C TYR A 325 8.90 2.15 9.10
N ALA A 326 9.96 1.91 9.86
CA ALA A 326 10.96 2.93 10.14
C ALA A 326 12.35 2.30 10.33
N HIS A 327 13.39 3.11 10.19
CA HIS A 327 14.74 2.66 10.54
C HIS A 327 14.86 2.39 12.03
N ARG A 328 15.59 1.33 12.41
CA ARG A 328 15.76 0.91 13.81
C ARG A 328 16.28 2.03 14.73
N ASP A 329 17.29 2.79 14.28
CA ASP A 329 17.91 3.87 15.05
C ASP A 329 16.93 4.98 15.45
N HIS A 330 15.80 5.10 14.73
CA HIS A 330 14.86 6.19 14.90
C HIS A 330 13.41 5.73 15.07
N VAL A 331 13.17 4.43 15.28
CA VAL A 331 11.81 3.83 15.25
C VAL A 331 10.83 4.51 16.20
N HIS A 332 11.27 4.88 17.41
CA HIS A 332 10.42 5.55 18.39
C HIS A 332 10.04 6.98 17.97
N LEU A 333 10.99 7.74 17.45
CA LEU A 333 10.72 9.09 16.95
C LEU A 333 9.89 9.04 15.66
N ALA A 334 10.15 8.08 14.77
CA ALA A 334 9.37 7.83 13.57
C ALA A 334 7.90 7.52 13.88
N ALA A 335 7.64 6.67 14.88
CA ALA A 335 6.29 6.38 15.36
C ALA A 335 5.58 7.65 15.87
N ARG A 336 6.29 8.49 16.63
CA ARG A 336 5.77 9.79 17.11
C ARG A 336 5.50 10.77 15.97
N VAL A 337 6.36 10.84 14.96
CA VAL A 337 6.15 11.64 13.74
C VAL A 337 4.89 11.20 13.01
N ALA A 338 4.74 9.90 12.74
CA ALA A 338 3.55 9.37 12.08
C ALA A 338 2.28 9.59 12.91
N MET A 339 2.32 9.37 14.23
CA MET A 339 1.18 9.63 15.12
C MET A 339 0.80 11.10 15.18
N ALA A 340 1.77 11.99 15.38
CA ALA A 340 1.56 13.44 15.47
C ALA A 340 0.90 13.97 14.18
N ASP A 341 1.38 13.53 13.02
CA ASP A 341 0.80 13.90 11.72
C ASP A 341 -0.60 13.30 11.52
N SER A 342 -0.84 12.09 12.04
CA SER A 342 -2.12 11.39 11.93
C SER A 342 -3.23 11.96 12.82
N ILE A 343 -2.89 12.56 13.97
CA ILE A 343 -3.88 13.17 14.89
C ILE A 343 -4.60 14.35 14.23
N LEU A 344 -3.97 15.00 13.25
CA LEU A 344 -4.56 16.10 12.48
C LEU A 344 -5.67 15.61 11.53
N ARG A 345 -5.83 14.28 11.38
CA ARG A 345 -6.93 13.61 10.67
C ARG A 345 -7.71 12.69 11.61
N PRO A 346 -8.51 13.25 12.54
CA PRO A 346 -9.21 12.48 13.58
C PRO A 346 -10.26 11.51 13.02
N ASP A 347 -10.65 11.67 11.76
CA ASP A 347 -11.58 10.83 11.00
C ASP A 347 -10.90 9.57 10.41
N ARG A 348 -9.57 9.59 10.18
CA ARG A 348 -8.84 8.49 9.53
C ARG A 348 -7.70 7.91 10.36
N GLY A 349 -7.09 8.70 11.25
CA GLY A 349 -5.90 8.29 12.00
C GLY A 349 -4.75 7.93 11.06
N PHE A 350 -4.61 8.65 9.96
CA PHE A 350 -3.61 8.45 8.90
C PHE A 350 -2.86 9.77 8.67
N PRO A 351 -1.55 9.75 8.33
CA PRO A 351 -0.75 10.97 8.20
C PRO A 351 -1.39 11.98 7.24
N MET A 352 -1.69 13.18 7.75
CA MET A 352 -2.25 14.29 6.98
C MET A 352 -1.37 14.62 5.76
N LEU A 353 -0.04 14.65 5.91
CA LEU A 353 0.85 15.02 4.81
C LEU A 353 0.80 14.02 3.64
N LEU A 354 0.53 12.73 3.88
CA LEU A 354 0.35 11.75 2.80
C LEU A 354 -0.95 11.99 2.02
N ASP A 355 -2.01 12.39 2.71
CA ASP A 355 -3.28 12.77 2.07
C ASP A 355 -3.15 14.08 1.28
N VAL A 356 -2.43 15.07 1.84
CA VAL A 356 -2.13 16.32 1.13
C VAL A 356 -1.26 16.06 -0.09
N ALA A 357 -0.25 15.19 -0.01
CA ALA A 357 0.57 14.80 -1.15
C ALA A 357 -0.29 14.14 -2.24
N GLU A 358 -1.19 13.23 -1.87
CA GLU A 358 -2.10 12.61 -2.82
C GLU A 358 -3.03 13.64 -3.48
N ALA A 359 -3.63 14.53 -2.68
CA ALA A 359 -4.54 15.57 -3.17
C ALA A 359 -3.83 16.55 -4.11
N SER A 360 -2.65 17.05 -3.74
CA SER A 360 -1.81 17.89 -4.62
C SER A 360 -1.45 17.17 -5.91
N CYS A 361 -1.08 15.90 -5.82
CA CYS A 361 -0.74 15.09 -6.98
C CYS A 361 -1.95 14.86 -7.90
N ARG A 362 -3.13 14.59 -7.33
CA ARG A 362 -4.39 14.42 -8.04
C ARG A 362 -4.86 15.71 -8.68
N SER A 363 -4.67 16.85 -8.02
CA SER A 363 -4.97 18.16 -8.60
C SER A 363 -4.07 18.48 -9.80
N ALA A 364 -2.78 18.18 -9.72
CA ALA A 364 -1.82 18.49 -10.80
C ALA A 364 -1.88 17.49 -11.97
N PHE A 365 -2.10 16.20 -11.69
CA PHE A 365 -1.92 15.11 -12.65
C PHE A 365 -3.12 14.17 -12.73
N GLY A 366 -4.28 14.59 -12.24
CA GLY A 366 -5.51 13.80 -12.16
C GLY A 366 -6.05 13.38 -13.52
N GLU A 367 -7.04 12.49 -13.45
CA GLU A 367 -7.64 11.85 -14.62
C GLU A 367 -8.32 12.86 -15.56
N ASP A 368 -9.09 13.80 -15.02
CA ASP A 368 -9.82 14.79 -15.84
C ASP A 368 -8.85 15.61 -16.72
N GLY A 369 -7.78 16.14 -16.12
CA GLY A 369 -6.76 16.90 -16.85
C GLY A 369 -5.96 16.04 -17.83
N PHE A 370 -5.65 14.80 -17.45
CA PHE A 370 -4.99 13.83 -18.33
C PHE A 370 -5.84 13.47 -19.55
N MET A 371 -7.11 13.15 -19.35
CA MET A 371 -8.03 12.81 -20.44
C MET A 371 -8.27 14.00 -21.35
N GLY A 372 -8.33 15.23 -20.81
CA GLY A 372 -8.36 16.45 -21.62
C GLY A 372 -7.20 16.56 -22.61
N LEU A 373 -5.97 16.25 -22.16
CA LEU A 373 -4.78 16.24 -23.04
C LEU A 373 -4.85 15.12 -24.09
N VAL A 374 -5.34 13.94 -23.71
CA VAL A 374 -5.53 12.81 -24.64
C VAL A 374 -6.55 13.16 -25.71
N HIS A 375 -7.68 13.75 -25.33
CA HIS A 375 -8.75 14.17 -26.23
C HIS A 375 -8.31 15.27 -27.19
N ASP A 376 -7.56 16.27 -26.72
CA ASP A 376 -6.97 17.31 -27.58
C ASP A 376 -6.01 16.69 -28.61
N ALA A 377 -5.16 15.74 -28.19
CA ALA A 377 -4.25 15.06 -29.10
C ALA A 377 -4.99 14.24 -30.18
N TYR A 378 -6.08 13.55 -29.83
CA TYR A 378 -6.93 12.87 -30.81
C TYR A 378 -7.61 13.84 -31.77
N ALA A 379 -8.13 14.97 -31.27
CA ALA A 379 -8.76 15.99 -32.08
C ALA A 379 -7.78 16.59 -33.10
N GLN A 380 -6.56 16.92 -32.68
CA GLN A 380 -5.49 17.44 -33.55
C GLN A 380 -5.04 16.41 -34.60
N ALA A 381 -5.12 15.11 -34.27
CA ALA A 381 -4.84 14.03 -35.21
C ALA A 381 -5.98 13.73 -36.20
N GLY A 382 -7.12 14.44 -36.09
CA GLY A 382 -8.30 14.23 -36.94
C GLY A 382 -9.04 12.93 -36.64
N ALA A 383 -8.93 12.39 -35.42
CA ALA A 383 -9.57 11.14 -35.03
C ALA A 383 -11.08 11.32 -34.77
N ASN A 384 -11.84 10.24 -35.00
CA ASN A 384 -13.28 10.21 -34.76
C ASN A 384 -13.64 10.22 -33.26
N LEU A 385 -14.90 10.54 -32.94
CA LEU A 385 -15.40 10.62 -31.55
C LEU A 385 -15.33 9.30 -30.76
N GLU A 386 -15.07 8.17 -31.42
CA GLU A 386 -14.95 6.84 -30.79
C GLU A 386 -13.80 6.73 -29.78
N PHE A 387 -12.81 7.63 -29.84
CA PHE A 387 -11.67 7.67 -28.90
C PHE A 387 -11.92 8.52 -27.66
N PHE A 388 -13.11 9.14 -27.53
CA PHE A 388 -13.50 10.02 -26.42
C PHE A 388 -14.31 9.30 -25.33
N ASN A 389 -14.30 7.96 -25.33
CA ASN A 389 -15.11 7.17 -24.40
C ASN A 389 -14.72 7.45 -22.93
N GLU A 390 -15.69 7.95 -22.17
CA GLU A 390 -15.67 7.97 -20.70
C GLU A 390 -15.50 6.53 -20.19
N HIS A 391 -14.41 6.21 -19.52
CA HIS A 391 -14.33 4.95 -18.80
C HIS A 391 -15.30 5.01 -17.62
N THR A 392 -16.32 4.14 -17.65
CA THR A 392 -17.20 3.88 -16.51
C THR A 392 -16.34 3.53 -15.31
N LYS A 393 -16.41 4.36 -14.26
CA LYS A 393 -15.70 4.13 -12.99
C LYS A 393 -15.97 2.71 -12.51
N SER A 394 -14.93 1.89 -12.42
CA SER A 394 -14.98 0.68 -11.59
C SER A 394 -15.07 1.16 -10.15
N HIS A 395 -16.24 0.97 -9.55
CA HIS A 395 -16.46 1.15 -8.11
C HIS A 395 -15.62 0.18 -7.28
#